data_AF-A0A1Q9VXW1-F1
#
_entry.id   AF-A0A1Q9VXW1-F1
#
_cell.length_a   1.000
_cell.length_b   1.000
_cell.length_c   1.000
_cell.angle_alpha   90.00
_cell.angle_beta   90.00
_cell.angle_gamma   90.00
#
_symmetry.space_group_name_H-M   'P 1'
#
loop_
_entity.id
_entity.type
_entity.pdbx_description
1 polymer ?
#
loop_
_entity_poly.entity_id
_entity_poly.type
_entity_poly.pdbx_seq_one_letter_code
_entity_poly.pdbx_strand_id
1 'polypeptide(L)' 'MGLDDKIKNTAEDATGKAKEAAGDVTDNDKLKGEGKADQAKSSVKDAAENAKDKISEGINKITGN' A
#
# COMPACT_ATOMS: atom_id res chain seq x y z
N MET A 1 -1.55 -6.02 -17.34
CA MET A 1 -2.11 -6.05 -15.97
C MET A 1 -3.30 -6.98 -15.98
N GLY A 2 -3.10 -8.20 -15.46
CA GLY A 2 -4.01 -9.33 -15.58
C GLY A 2 -5.05 -9.37 -14.45
N LEU A 3 -6.07 -10.20 -14.61
CA LEU A 3 -7.04 -10.54 -13.55
C LEU A 3 -6.33 -10.99 -12.27
N ASP A 4 -5.19 -11.64 -12.43
CA ASP A 4 -4.32 -12.15 -11.37
C ASP A 4 -3.86 -11.04 -10.42
N ASP A 5 -3.47 -9.87 -10.96
CA ASP A 5 -3.08 -8.70 -10.15
C ASP A 5 -4.25 -8.17 -9.32
N LYS A 6 -5.46 -8.11 -9.91
CA LYS A 6 -6.65 -7.62 -9.18
C LYS A 6 -7.08 -8.59 -8.08
N ILE A 7 -7.03 -9.89 -8.36
CA ILE A 7 -7.38 -10.93 -7.37
C ILE A 7 -6.37 -10.89 -6.23
N LYS A 8 -5.07 -10.78 -6.53
CA LYS A 8 -4.02 -10.71 -5.52
C LYS A 8 -4.15 -9.47 -4.64
N ASN A 9 -4.39 -8.30 -5.25
CA ASN A 9 -4.62 -7.06 -4.50
C ASN A 9 -5.87 -7.15 -3.61
N THR A 10 -6.95 -7.74 -4.11
CA THR A 10 -8.18 -7.94 -3.32
C THR A 10 -7.97 -8.94 -2.19
N ALA A 11 -7.19 -9.99 -2.43
CA ALA A 11 -6.87 -11.00 -1.42
C ALA A 11 -5.97 -10.42 -0.31
N GLU A 12 -4.99 -9.59 -0.65
CA GLU A 12 -4.15 -8.89 0.33
C GLU A 12 -4.97 -7.92 1.17
N ASP A 13 -5.89 -7.15 0.56
CA ASP A 13 -6.80 -6.22 1.25
C ASP A 13 -7.76 -6.97 2.22
N ALA A 14 -8.33 -8.08 1.75
CA ALA A 14 -9.19 -8.93 2.57
C ALA A 14 -8.42 -9.58 3.72
N THR A 15 -7.18 -10.03 3.48
CA THR A 15 -6.31 -10.62 4.50
C THR A 15 -5.90 -9.58 5.55
N GLY A 16 -5.61 -8.35 5.14
CA GLY A 16 -5.31 -7.23 6.04
C GLY A 16 -6.48 -6.92 6.97
N LYS A 17 -7.68 -6.76 6.41
CA LYS A 17 -8.91 -6.54 7.19
C LYS A 17 -9.23 -7.70 8.14
N ALA A 18 -9.00 -8.94 7.68
CA ALA A 18 -9.17 -10.13 8.51
C ALA A 18 -8.16 -10.15 9.68
N LYS A 19 -6.89 -9.79 9.46
CA LYS A 19 -5.89 -9.66 10.53
C LYS A 19 -6.25 -8.55 11.52
N GLU A 20 -6.74 -7.41 11.05
CA GLU A 20 -7.21 -6.33 11.92
C GLU A 20 -8.40 -6.78 12.78
N ALA A 21 -9.42 -7.38 12.16
CA ALA A 21 -10.59 -7.87 12.88
C ALA A 21 -10.25 -9.00 13.87
N ALA A 22 -9.40 -9.95 13.46
CA ALA A 22 -8.92 -11.00 14.34
C ALA A 22 -8.10 -10.44 15.51
N GLY A 23 -7.23 -9.45 15.25
CA GLY A 23 -6.45 -8.77 16.28
C GLY A 23 -7.33 -8.01 17.28
N ASP A 24 -8.40 -7.36 16.81
CA ASP A 24 -9.37 -6.67 17.66
C ASP A 24 -10.16 -7.65 18.54
N VAL A 25 -10.58 -8.80 17.99
CA VAL A 25 -11.36 -9.82 18.71
C VAL A 25 -10.52 -10.64 19.68
N THR A 26 -9.24 -10.86 19.39
CA THR A 26 -8.34 -11.66 20.23
C THR A 26 -7.45 -10.83 21.17
N ASP A 27 -7.68 -9.50 21.26
CA ASP A 27 -6.82 -8.57 22.02
C ASP A 27 -5.33 -8.75 21.67
N ASN A 28 -5.06 -9.04 20.39
CA ASN A 28 -3.70 -9.30 19.90
C ASN A 28 -3.19 -8.06 19.19
N ASP A 29 -2.63 -7.14 19.99
CA ASP A 29 -1.99 -5.89 19.53
C ASP A 29 -0.96 -6.11 18.42
N LYS A 30 -0.37 -7.30 18.33
CA LYS A 30 0.61 -7.65 17.31
C LYS A 30 -0.03 -7.75 15.92
N LEU A 31 -1.18 -8.42 15.79
CA LEU A 31 -1.90 -8.55 14.51
C LEU A 31 -2.50 -7.23 14.04
N LYS A 32 -3.03 -6.43 14.98
CA LYS A 32 -3.53 -5.07 14.71
C LYS A 32 -2.39 -4.12 14.32
N GLY A 33 -1.24 -4.27 14.96
CA GLY A 33 -0.02 -3.52 14.66
C GLY A 33 0.57 -3.84 13.28
N GLU A 34 0.62 -5.12 12.90
CA GLU A 34 1.08 -5.54 11.56
C GLU A 34 0.19 -4.96 10.45
N GLY A 35 -1.13 -5.08 10.56
CA GLY A 35 -2.06 -4.53 9.56
C GLY A 35 -1.91 -3.02 9.36
N LYS A 36 -1.82 -2.25 10.46
CA LYS A 36 -1.58 -0.81 10.42
C LYS A 36 -0.20 -0.44 9.88
N ALA A 37 0.83 -1.22 10.21
CA ALA A 37 2.18 -0.99 9.72
C ALA A 37 2.28 -1.23 8.21
N ASP A 38 1.64 -2.27 7.68
CA ASP A 38 1.56 -2.53 6.24
C ASP A 38 0.81 -1.41 5.50
N GLN A 39 -0.32 -0.93 6.03
CA GLN A 39 -1.04 0.21 5.44
C GLN A 39 -0.22 1.50 5.47
N ALA A 40 0.48 1.77 6.57
CA ALA A 40 1.36 2.93 6.68
C ALA A 40 2.52 2.85 5.69
N LYS A 41 3.16 1.68 5.55
CA LYS A 41 4.21 1.46 4.55
C LYS A 41 3.71 1.66 3.14
N SER A 42 2.53 1.13 2.80
CA SER A 42 1.95 1.31 1.47
C SER A 42 1.68 2.78 1.18
N SER A 43 1.06 3.50 2.12
CA SER A 43 0.78 4.94 1.96
C SER A 43 2.04 5.77 1.77
N VAL A 44 3.12 5.46 2.50
CA VAL A 44 4.43 6.12 2.33
C VAL A 44 5.03 5.81 0.97
N LYS A 45 4.92 4.56 0.52
CA LYS A 45 5.45 4.11 -0.77
C LYS A 45 4.71 4.79 -1.92
N ASP A 46 3.38 4.81 -1.88
CA ASP A 46 2.53 5.52 -2.86
C ASP A 46 2.83 7.02 -2.91
N ALA A 47 3.02 7.66 -1.76
CA ALA A 47 3.37 9.08 -1.70
C ALA A 47 4.77 9.34 -2.29
N ALA A 48 5.74 8.47 -2.01
CA ALA A 48 7.09 8.58 -2.55
C ALA A 48 7.13 8.33 -4.07
N GLU A 49 6.39 7.34 -4.56
CA GLU A 49 6.27 7.06 -6.00
C GLU A 49 5.57 8.22 -6.71
N ASN A 50 4.45 8.74 -6.19
CA ASN A 50 3.78 9.93 -6.74
C ASN A 50 4.70 11.16 -6.77
N ALA A 51 5.49 11.38 -5.72
CA ALA A 51 6.45 12.48 -5.68
C ALA A 51 7.54 12.29 -6.74
N LYS A 52 8.08 11.08 -6.87
CA LYS A 52 9.11 10.74 -7.84
C LYS A 52 8.61 10.85 -9.28
N ASP A 53 7.37 10.45 -9.54
CA ASP A 53 6.72 10.60 -10.86
C ASP A 53 6.53 12.07 -11.21
N LYS A 54 5.99 12.89 -10.31
CA LYS A 54 5.83 14.33 -10.56
C LYS A 54 7.16 15.04 -10.75
N ILE A 55 8.19 14.65 -10.00
CA ILE A 55 9.55 15.18 -10.17
C ILE A 55 10.11 14.74 -11.53
N SER A 56 9.95 13.46 -11.91
CA SER A 56 10.45 12.95 -13.18
C SER A 56 9.71 13.55 -14.38
N GLU A 57 8.39 13.75 -14.29
CA GLU A 57 7.61 14.48 -15.29
C GLU A 57 8.04 15.95 -15.42
N GLY A 58 8.25 16.64 -14.29
CA GLY A 58 8.74 18.02 -14.26
C GLY A 58 10.14 18.16 -14.84
N ILE A 59 11.05 17.25 -14.46
CA ILE A 59 12.41 17.19 -14.99
C ILE A 59 12.42 16.84 -16.47
N ASN A 60 11.58 15.92 -16.96
CA ASN A 60 11.47 15.61 -18.39
C ASN A 60 10.96 16.81 -19.20
N LYS A 61 9.98 17.57 -18.68
CA LYS A 61 9.51 18.82 -19.31
C LYS A 61 10.58 19.91 -19.36
N ILE A 62 11.47 19.97 -18.37
CA ILE A 62 12.53 20.99 -18.27
C ILE A 62 13.77 20.58 -19.06
N THR A 63 14.10 19.29 -19.10
CA THR A 63 15.29 18.74 -19.78
C THR A 63 15.06 18.53 -21.28
N GLY A 64 13.81 18.46 -21.75
CA GLY A 64 13.48 18.54 -23.18
C GLY A 64 13.99 17.34 -24.00
N ASN A 65 13.17 16.29 -24.07
CA ASN A 65 13.11 15.43 -25.25
C ASN A 65 11.67 15.38 -25.75
#